data_AF-A0A6I5C4Q3-F1
#
_entry.id   AF-A0A6I5C4Q3-F1
#
_cell.length_a   1.000
_cell.length_b   1.000
_cell.length_c   1.000
_cell.angle_alpha   90.00
_cell.angle_beta   90.00
_cell.angle_gamma   90.00
#
_symmetry.space_group_name_H-M   'P 1'
#
loop_
_entity.id
_entity.type
_entity.pdbx_description
1 polymer ?
#
loop_
_entity_poly.entity_id
_entity_poly.type
_entity_poly.pdbx_seq_one_letter_code
_entity_poly.pdbx_strand_id
1 'polypeptide(L)'
;RGAGVSHLVYVSIVGVDHVPLGYYQTKRAVERLVEESGLGWTVLRATQFHDLVAGLLGKLARPPVMLLPAGVRDQPVEVAEVAGRLAGLAAGAPAGRVPDMGGPEVRGVESLARAYLRATGRHRPVLNVPLAGRVYRGYREGGHLAPDRAVGRRTFEEYLTGRFGGTGLPD
;
A
#
# COMPACT_ATOMS: atom_id res chain seq x y z
N ARG A 1 12.72 25.83 -15.38
CA ARG A 1 13.70 24.82 -15.85
C ARG A 1 15.08 25.31 -15.43
N GLY A 2 15.70 24.70 -14.41
CA GLY A 2 16.96 25.21 -13.83
C GLY A 2 17.97 24.16 -13.36
N ALA A 3 17.60 22.88 -13.33
CA ALA A 3 18.45 21.80 -12.80
C ALA A 3 18.84 20.74 -13.85
N GLY A 4 18.57 20.96 -15.14
CA GLY A 4 18.87 19.98 -16.21
C GLY A 4 18.09 18.66 -16.14
N VAL A 5 17.08 18.55 -15.26
CA VAL A 5 16.26 17.33 -15.10
C VAL A 5 15.46 17.06 -16.37
N SER A 6 15.73 15.93 -17.01
CA SER A 6 15.07 15.45 -18.23
C SER A 6 13.96 14.44 -17.95
N HIS A 7 13.96 13.82 -16.77
CA HIS A 7 13.05 12.73 -16.42
C HIS A 7 12.56 12.83 -14.97
N LEU A 8 11.23 12.87 -14.80
CA LEU A 8 10.57 12.80 -13.51
C LEU A 8 9.94 11.42 -13.29
N VAL A 9 10.31 10.75 -12.21
CA VAL A 9 9.67 9.49 -11.79
C VAL A 9 8.81 9.73 -10.55
N TYR A 10 7.54 9.36 -10.63
CA TYR A 10 6.57 9.58 -9.57
C TYR A 10 5.93 8.27 -9.10
N VAL A 11 5.91 8.08 -7.77
CA VAL A 11 5.18 7.00 -7.12
C VAL A 11 3.80 7.47 -6.65
N SER A 12 2.80 6.80 -7.19
CA SER A 12 1.38 7.00 -6.90
C SER A 12 0.76 5.73 -6.34
N ILE A 13 -0.56 5.70 -6.19
CA ILE A 13 -1.28 4.64 -5.47
C ILE A 13 -2.27 3.98 -6.41
N VAL A 14 -2.37 2.65 -6.35
CA VAL A 14 -3.40 1.91 -7.08
C VAL A 14 -4.77 2.41 -6.64
N GLY A 15 -5.66 2.67 -7.60
CA GLY A 15 -7.01 3.10 -7.29
C GLY A 15 -7.23 4.59 -7.00
N VAL A 16 -6.23 5.46 -7.24
CA VAL A 16 -6.37 6.90 -7.02
C VAL A 16 -7.53 7.55 -7.78
N ASP A 17 -7.99 6.92 -8.86
CA ASP A 17 -9.15 7.35 -9.66
C ASP A 17 -10.48 6.72 -9.23
N HIS A 18 -10.45 5.70 -8.37
CA HIS A 18 -11.61 4.85 -8.06
C HIS A 18 -12.09 5.01 -6.62
N VAL A 19 -11.17 5.19 -5.66
CA VAL A 19 -11.53 5.38 -4.25
C VAL A 19 -11.57 6.89 -3.95
N PRO A 20 -12.74 7.46 -3.59
CA PRO A 20 -12.91 8.91 -3.42
C PRO A 20 -12.36 9.42 -2.08
N LEU A 21 -11.15 9.00 -1.72
CA LEU A 21 -10.43 9.43 -0.52
C LEU A 21 -9.69 10.73 -0.83
N GLY A 22 -9.76 11.75 0.03
CA GLY A 22 -9.13 13.06 -0.21
C GLY A 22 -7.62 12.95 -0.52
N TYR A 23 -6.90 12.06 0.17
CA TYR A 23 -5.50 11.79 -0.11
C TYR A 23 -5.24 11.24 -1.53
N TYR A 24 -6.16 10.41 -2.04
CA TYR A 24 -6.06 9.86 -3.40
C TYR A 24 -6.31 10.95 -4.44
N GLN A 25 -7.23 11.88 -4.16
CA GLN A 25 -7.47 13.04 -5.02
C GLN A 25 -6.22 13.94 -5.08
N THR A 26 -5.52 14.14 -3.97
CA THR A 26 -4.23 14.85 -3.95
C THR A 26 -3.18 14.13 -4.78
N LYS A 27 -3.01 12.81 -4.61
CA LYS A 27 -2.09 12.00 -5.42
C LYS A 27 -2.41 12.11 -6.92
N ARG A 28 -3.68 12.05 -7.29
CA ARG A 28 -4.12 12.20 -8.68
C ARG A 28 -3.89 13.61 -9.23
N ALA A 29 -4.07 14.64 -8.40
CA ALA A 29 -3.73 16.01 -8.80
C ALA A 29 -2.23 16.15 -9.08
N VAL A 30 -1.37 15.52 -8.27
CA VAL A 30 0.07 15.50 -8.53
C VAL A 30 0.40 14.72 -9.81
N GLU A 31 -0.25 13.59 -10.09
CA GLU A 31 -0.06 12.88 -11.36
C GLU A 31 -0.34 13.81 -12.56
N ARG A 32 -1.43 14.58 -12.53
CA ARG A 32 -1.75 15.54 -13.61
C ARG A 32 -0.68 16.61 -13.76
N LEU A 33 -0.19 17.17 -12.64
CA LEU A 33 0.90 18.15 -12.67
C LEU A 33 2.20 17.56 -13.25
N VAL A 34 2.47 16.27 -13.01
CA VAL A 34 3.61 15.55 -13.60
C VAL A 34 3.40 15.36 -15.11
N GLU A 35 2.22 14.89 -15.51
CA GLU A 35 1.82 14.67 -16.90
C GLU A 35 1.90 15.97 -17.74
N GLU A 36 1.48 17.10 -17.16
CA GLU A 36 1.41 18.42 -17.78
C GLU A 36 2.72 19.23 -17.65
N SER A 37 3.74 18.71 -16.96
CA SER A 37 4.98 19.44 -16.63
C SER A 37 5.84 19.83 -17.84
N GLY A 38 5.61 19.21 -19.01
CA GLY A 38 6.45 19.35 -20.20
C GLY A 38 7.87 18.75 -20.02
N LEU A 39 8.05 17.88 -19.02
CA LEU A 39 9.23 17.02 -18.85
C LEU A 39 8.90 15.60 -19.32
N GLY A 40 9.93 14.81 -19.64
CA GLY A 40 9.75 13.37 -19.72
C GLY A 40 9.35 12.83 -18.36
N TRP A 41 8.34 11.95 -18.28
CA TRP A 41 7.84 11.44 -17.01
C TRP A 41 7.58 9.95 -17.03
N THR A 42 7.58 9.36 -15.84
CA THR A 42 7.11 8.00 -15.57
C THR A 42 6.31 7.97 -14.27
N VAL A 43 5.09 7.40 -14.30
CA VAL A 43 4.26 7.19 -13.11
C VAL A 43 4.10 5.70 -12.85
N LEU A 44 4.45 5.27 -11.64
CA LEU A 44 4.16 3.93 -11.13
C LEU A 44 3.15 4.02 -9.99
N ARG A 45 2.03 3.28 -10.09
CA ARG A 45 1.09 3.10 -8.98
C ARG A 45 1.41 1.82 -8.23
N ALA A 46 1.59 1.91 -6.92
CA ALA A 46 1.79 0.76 -6.04
C ALA A 46 0.58 0.57 -5.12
N THR A 47 0.34 -0.66 -4.67
CA THR A 47 -0.55 -0.90 -3.53
C THR A 47 0.12 -0.46 -2.22
N GLN A 48 -0.56 -0.68 -1.10
CA GLN A 48 -0.25 -0.18 0.22
C GLN A 48 1.03 -0.82 0.73
N PHE A 49 1.96 -0.05 1.27
CA PHE A 49 3.19 -0.63 1.81
C PHE A 49 2.95 -1.42 3.09
N HIS A 50 3.69 -2.52 3.25
CA HIS A 50 3.70 -3.32 4.48
C HIS A 50 3.85 -2.45 5.75
N ASP A 51 4.75 -1.47 5.73
CA ASP A 51 4.98 -0.52 6.82
C ASP A 51 3.74 0.31 7.16
N LEU A 52 3.03 0.80 6.13
CA LEU A 52 1.81 1.59 6.32
C LEU A 52 0.73 0.74 6.98
N VAL A 53 0.53 -0.48 6.47
CA VAL A 53 -0.46 -1.43 6.98
C VAL A 53 -0.14 -1.80 8.43
N ALA A 54 1.10 -2.19 8.72
CA ALA A 54 1.54 -2.51 10.07
C ALA A 54 1.41 -1.31 11.03
N GLY A 55 1.72 -0.10 10.57
CA GLY A 55 1.56 1.12 11.35
C GLY A 55 0.09 1.42 11.70
N LEU A 56 -0.83 1.21 10.76
CA LEU A 56 -2.27 1.35 10.98
C LEU A 56 -2.80 0.29 11.94
N LEU A 57 -2.44 -0.98 11.74
CA LEU A 57 -2.80 -2.08 12.64
C LEU A 57 -2.25 -1.84 14.05
N GLY A 58 -1.03 -1.30 14.16
CA GLY A 58 -0.45 -0.92 15.44
C GLY A 58 -1.21 0.17 16.17
N LYS A 59 -1.77 1.15 15.47
CA LYS A 59 -2.66 2.17 16.07
C LYS A 59 -3.99 1.55 16.50
N LEU A 60 -4.58 0.70 15.66
CA LEU A 60 -5.85 0.02 15.92
C LEU A 60 -5.76 -1.02 17.04
N ALA A 61 -4.57 -1.53 17.35
CA ALA A 61 -4.32 -2.48 18.45
C ALA A 61 -4.06 -1.81 19.82
N ARG A 62 -4.03 -0.47 19.90
CA ARG A 62 -3.83 0.25 21.18
C ARG A 62 -5.03 0.12 22.14
N PRO A 63 -6.29 0.27 21.69
CA PRO A 63 -7.46 0.03 22.54
C PRO A 63 -7.59 -1.45 22.94
N PRO A 64 -8.45 -1.79 23.94
CA PRO A 64 -8.64 -3.17 24.38
C PRO A 64 -9.30 -4.05 23.31
N VAL A 65 -10.02 -3.46 22.35
CA VAL A 65 -10.68 -4.14 21.23
C VAL A 65 -10.27 -3.47 19.93
N MET A 66 -9.94 -4.27 18.92
CA MET A 66 -9.56 -3.82 17.59
C MET A 66 -10.80 -3.80 16.68
N LEU A 67 -11.25 -2.60 16.30
CA LEU A 67 -12.36 -2.41 15.38
C LEU A 67 -11.85 -2.29 13.96
N LEU A 68 -12.34 -3.14 13.05
CA LEU A 68 -11.93 -3.19 11.65
C LEU A 68 -13.12 -2.97 10.71
N PRO A 69 -12.93 -2.35 9.54
CA PRO A 69 -13.98 -2.23 8.55
C PRO A 69 -14.35 -3.60 7.96
N ALA A 70 -15.61 -4.00 8.10
CA ALA A 70 -16.08 -5.29 7.64
C ALA A 70 -15.96 -5.46 6.10
N GLY A 71 -15.54 -6.63 5.64
CA GLY A 71 -15.50 -6.98 4.22
C GLY A 71 -14.49 -6.19 3.38
N VAL A 72 -13.54 -5.48 4.01
CA VAL A 72 -12.43 -4.83 3.31
C VAL A 72 -11.26 -5.80 3.18
N ARG A 73 -10.66 -5.81 1.99
CA ARG A 73 -9.40 -6.51 1.66
C ARG A 73 -8.31 -5.47 1.44
N ASP A 74 -7.06 -5.90 1.48
CA ASP A 74 -5.86 -5.11 1.16
C ASP A 74 -4.87 -6.01 0.40
N GLN A 75 -3.89 -5.43 -0.28
CA GLN A 75 -2.83 -6.15 -1.01
C GLN A 75 -1.45 -5.54 -0.71
N PRO A 76 -0.92 -5.74 0.50
CA PRO A 76 0.27 -5.03 0.94
C PRO A 76 1.54 -5.40 0.15
N VAL A 77 2.39 -4.43 -0.20
CA VAL A 77 3.61 -4.60 -1.00
C VAL A 77 4.88 -4.14 -0.27
N GLU A 78 6.01 -4.77 -0.58
CA GLU A 78 7.31 -4.46 0.01
C GLU A 78 7.92 -3.18 -0.58
N VAL A 79 8.33 -2.27 0.31
CA VAL A 79 8.90 -0.97 -0.04
C VAL A 79 10.18 -1.14 -0.85
N ALA A 80 11.05 -2.07 -0.46
CA ALA A 80 12.31 -2.31 -1.16
C ALA A 80 12.10 -2.75 -2.63
N GLU A 81 11.05 -3.53 -2.90
CA GLU A 81 10.74 -3.99 -4.25
C GLU A 81 10.21 -2.85 -5.13
N VAL A 82 9.33 -2.01 -4.58
CA VAL A 82 8.83 -0.81 -5.28
C VAL A 82 9.96 0.19 -5.51
N ALA A 83 10.84 0.39 -4.53
CA ALA A 83 12.03 1.23 -4.66
C ALA A 83 12.97 0.72 -5.77
N GLY A 84 13.24 -0.58 -5.82
CA GLY A 84 14.05 -1.19 -6.90
C GLY A 84 13.41 -0.97 -8.27
N ARG A 85 12.09 -1.12 -8.38
CA ARG A 85 11.36 -0.82 -9.63
C ARG A 85 11.48 0.65 -10.02
N LEU A 86 11.30 1.58 -9.07
CA LEU A 86 11.43 3.02 -9.32
C LEU A 86 12.84 3.40 -9.76
N ALA A 87 13.88 2.82 -9.14
CA ALA A 87 15.27 3.04 -9.53
C ALA A 87 15.53 2.59 -10.97
N GLY A 88 15.03 1.41 -11.36
CA GLY A 88 15.13 0.93 -12.73
C GLY A 88 14.39 1.83 -13.74
N LEU A 89 13.21 2.35 -13.36
CA LEU A 89 12.46 3.30 -14.19
C LEU A 89 13.20 4.64 -14.33
N ALA A 90 13.83 5.13 -13.27
CA ALA A 90 14.57 6.40 -13.29
C ALA A 90 15.88 6.35 -14.10
N ALA A 91 16.47 5.16 -14.26
CA ALA A 91 17.64 4.96 -15.09
C ALA A 91 17.30 4.80 -16.59
N GLY A 92 16.02 4.58 -16.92
CA GLY A 92 15.55 4.40 -18.30
C GLY A 92 15.07 5.70 -18.95
N ALA A 93 14.53 5.56 -20.16
CA ALA A 93 13.81 6.66 -20.80
C ALA A 93 12.43 6.88 -20.13
N PRO A 94 11.88 8.11 -20.19
CA PRO A 94 10.49 8.39 -19.87
C PRO A 94 9.52 7.39 -20.51
N ALA A 95 8.63 6.82 -19.71
CA ALA A 95 7.74 5.72 -20.14
C ALA A 95 6.25 6.01 -19.94
N GLY A 96 5.89 7.22 -19.49
CA GLY A 96 4.51 7.56 -19.17
C GLY A 96 3.98 6.75 -17.99
N ARG A 97 2.70 6.39 -18.00
CA ARG A 97 2.12 5.56 -16.93
C ARG A 97 2.43 4.08 -17.20
N VAL A 98 3.28 3.52 -16.36
CA VAL A 98 3.62 2.09 -16.41
C VAL A 98 2.57 1.26 -15.68
N PRO A 99 2.51 -0.06 -15.94
CA PRO A 99 1.57 -0.92 -15.24
C PRO A 99 1.76 -0.87 -13.71
N ASP A 100 0.64 -0.96 -13.01
CA ASP A 100 0.57 -0.98 -11.55
C ASP A 100 1.39 -2.15 -10.96
N MET A 101 1.83 -1.97 -9.71
CA MET A 101 2.59 -2.94 -8.92
C MET A 101 1.86 -3.26 -7.62
N GLY A 102 1.26 -4.45 -7.56
CA GLY A 102 0.60 -4.98 -6.37
C GLY A 102 1.51 -5.90 -5.56
N GLY A 103 1.21 -6.00 -4.27
CA GLY A 103 1.75 -7.04 -3.38
C GLY A 103 1.42 -8.46 -3.84
N PRO A 104 2.08 -9.48 -3.28
CA PRO A 104 1.95 -10.86 -3.74
C PRO A 104 0.54 -11.45 -3.52
N GLU A 105 -0.22 -10.93 -2.55
CA GLU A 105 -1.47 -11.56 -2.10
C GLU A 105 -2.54 -10.53 -1.71
N VAL A 106 -3.79 -10.81 -2.06
CA VAL A 106 -4.96 -10.06 -1.59
C VAL A 106 -5.51 -10.73 -0.33
N ARG A 107 -5.62 -9.98 0.77
CA ARG A 107 -6.05 -10.52 2.06
C ARG A 107 -7.09 -9.65 2.73
N GLY A 108 -8.00 -10.28 3.50
CA GLY A 108 -8.91 -9.55 4.36
C GLY A 108 -8.16 -8.78 5.45
N VAL A 109 -8.61 -7.57 5.78
CA VAL A 109 -7.99 -6.73 6.82
C VAL A 109 -7.97 -7.45 8.18
N GLU A 110 -8.98 -8.27 8.48
CA GLU A 110 -8.98 -9.12 9.68
C GLU A 110 -7.81 -10.13 9.68
N SER A 111 -7.53 -10.76 8.54
CA SER A 111 -6.43 -11.73 8.43
C SER A 111 -5.07 -11.06 8.68
N LEU A 112 -4.87 -9.87 8.09
CA LEU A 112 -3.70 -9.03 8.32
C LEU A 112 -3.58 -8.58 9.78
N ALA A 113 -4.69 -8.17 10.39
CA ALA A 113 -4.73 -7.80 11.80
C ALA A 113 -4.34 -8.96 12.72
N ARG A 114 -4.87 -10.15 12.46
CA ARG A 114 -4.52 -11.36 13.23
C ARG A 114 -3.05 -11.73 13.05
N ALA A 115 -2.50 -11.61 11.84
CA ALA A 115 -1.06 -11.81 11.60
C ALA A 115 -0.21 -10.82 12.40
N TYR A 116 -0.56 -9.53 12.38
CA TYR A 116 0.11 -8.49 13.15
C TYR A 116 0.04 -8.72 14.67
N LEU A 117 -1.13 -9.09 15.20
CA LEU A 117 -1.32 -9.39 16.62
C LEU A 117 -0.44 -10.57 17.06
N ARG A 118 -0.38 -11.65 16.27
CA ARG A 118 0.52 -12.79 16.52
C ARG A 118 1.98 -12.37 16.51
N ALA A 119 2.41 -11.66 15.46
CA ALA A 119 3.80 -11.23 15.32
C ALA A 119 4.25 -10.26 16.43
N THR A 120 3.33 -9.48 17.00
CA THR A 120 3.63 -8.52 18.08
C THR A 120 3.33 -9.05 19.49
N GLY A 121 2.96 -10.32 19.63
CA GLY A 121 2.63 -10.92 20.93
C GLY A 121 1.42 -10.28 21.63
N ARG A 122 0.51 -9.65 20.88
CA ARG A 122 -0.65 -8.94 21.43
C ARG A 122 -1.92 -9.78 21.35
N HIS A 123 -2.66 -9.81 22.44
CA HIS A 123 -3.98 -10.43 22.53
C HIS A 123 -5.06 -9.34 22.57
N ARG A 124 -5.75 -9.15 21.43
CA ARG A 124 -6.87 -8.21 21.28
C ARG A 124 -8.01 -8.89 20.54
N PRO A 125 -9.26 -8.85 21.05
CA PRO A 125 -10.43 -9.22 20.28
C PRO A 125 -10.52 -8.34 19.03
N VAL A 126 -10.89 -8.97 17.91
CA VAL A 126 -11.08 -8.29 16.63
C VAL A 126 -12.58 -8.29 16.33
N LEU A 127 -13.16 -7.11 16.13
CA LEU A 127 -14.55 -6.95 15.73
C LEU A 127 -14.63 -6.23 14.39
N ASN A 128 -15.36 -6.83 13.46
CA ASN A 128 -15.63 -6.21 12.16
C ASN A 128 -16.90 -5.37 12.25
N VAL A 129 -16.77 -4.08 11.94
CA VAL A 129 -17.86 -3.12 11.97
C VAL A 129 -18.24 -2.72 10.53
N PRO A 130 -19.52 -2.82 10.13
CA PRO A 130 -19.94 -2.27 8.86
C PRO A 130 -19.88 -0.74 8.91
N LEU A 131 -19.24 -0.14 7.93
CA LEU A 131 -19.21 1.32 7.77
C LEU A 131 -20.16 1.77 6.66
N ALA A 132 -20.27 3.08 6.47
CA ALA A 132 -21.06 3.69 5.41
C ALA A 132 -20.21 4.68 4.59
N GLY A 133 -20.73 5.07 3.42
CA GLY A 133 -20.12 6.09 2.56
C GLY A 133 -19.33 5.54 1.38
N ARG A 134 -19.09 6.41 0.40
CA ARG A 134 -18.50 6.06 -0.90
C ARG A 134 -17.07 5.55 -0.79
N VAL A 135 -16.28 6.08 0.14
CA VAL A 135 -14.90 5.63 0.40
C VAL A 135 -14.90 4.16 0.84
N TYR A 136 -15.70 3.82 1.84
CA TYR A 136 -15.80 2.45 2.33
C TYR A 136 -16.30 1.49 1.24
N ARG A 137 -17.29 1.90 0.44
CA ARG A 137 -17.75 1.12 -0.71
C ARG A 137 -16.62 0.85 -1.71
N GLY A 138 -15.85 1.87 -2.09
CA GLY A 138 -14.71 1.71 -3.00
C GLY A 138 -13.61 0.79 -2.45
N TYR A 139 -13.35 0.82 -1.14
CA TYR A 139 -12.44 -0.13 -0.49
C TYR A 139 -12.98 -1.56 -0.53
N ARG A 140 -14.27 -1.77 -0.24
CA ARG A 140 -14.92 -3.09 -0.28
C ARG A 140 -14.96 -3.71 -1.68
N GLU A 141 -15.19 -2.88 -2.69
CA GLU A 141 -15.17 -3.28 -4.10
C GLU A 141 -13.75 -3.60 -4.59
N GLY A 142 -12.72 -3.30 -3.78
CA GLY A 142 -11.32 -3.61 -4.11
C GLY A 142 -10.68 -2.57 -5.02
N GLY A 143 -11.21 -1.35 -5.08
CA GLY A 143 -10.71 -0.30 -5.99
C GLY A 143 -9.26 0.13 -5.77
N HIS A 144 -8.63 -0.30 -4.67
CA HIS A 144 -7.24 -0.05 -4.30
C HIS A 144 -6.33 -1.28 -4.45
N LEU A 145 -6.86 -2.38 -4.97
CA LEU A 145 -6.14 -3.63 -5.20
C LEU A 145 -5.72 -3.72 -6.67
N ALA A 146 -4.69 -4.51 -6.94
CA ALA A 146 -4.20 -4.86 -8.27
C ALA A 146 -3.95 -6.38 -8.37
N PRO A 147 -5.01 -7.22 -8.31
CA PRO A 147 -4.86 -8.68 -8.34
C PRO A 147 -4.18 -9.19 -9.62
N ASP A 148 -4.48 -8.56 -10.77
CA ASP A 148 -3.88 -8.92 -12.07
C ASP A 148 -2.43 -8.44 -12.21
N ARG A 149 -1.91 -7.71 -11.21
CA ARG A 149 -0.54 -7.20 -11.14
C ARG A 149 0.13 -7.52 -9.81
N ALA A 150 -0.14 -8.70 -9.24
CA ALA A 150 0.54 -9.25 -8.06
C ALA A 150 1.99 -9.65 -8.39
N VAL A 151 2.85 -8.66 -8.61
CA VAL A 151 4.25 -8.84 -9.04
C VAL A 151 5.25 -8.65 -7.89
N GLY A 152 4.80 -8.13 -6.75
CA GLY A 152 5.58 -8.15 -5.51
C GLY A 152 5.78 -9.58 -5.01
N ARG A 153 6.83 -9.81 -4.23
CA ARG A 153 7.24 -11.16 -3.80
C ARG A 153 7.10 -11.37 -2.31
N ARG A 154 7.61 -10.43 -1.50
CA ARG A 154 7.58 -10.58 -0.04
C ARG A 154 6.16 -10.41 0.51
N THR A 155 5.68 -11.45 1.21
CA THR A 155 4.37 -11.49 1.88
C THR A 155 4.33 -10.62 3.14
N PHE A 156 3.13 -10.36 3.65
CA PHE A 156 3.00 -9.60 4.90
C PHE A 156 3.55 -10.39 6.10
N GLU A 157 3.38 -11.72 6.13
CA GLU A 157 3.95 -12.60 7.15
C GLU A 157 5.49 -12.56 7.18
N GLU A 158 6.15 -12.62 6.02
CA GLU A 158 7.61 -12.53 5.94
C GLU A 158 8.12 -11.15 6.36
N TYR A 159 7.37 -10.09 6.03
CA TYR A 159 7.63 -8.75 6.53
C TYR A 159 7.53 -8.69 8.06
N LEU A 160 6.44 -9.19 8.64
CA LEU A 160 6.22 -9.19 10.08
C LEU A 160 7.26 -10.02 10.83
N THR A 161 7.63 -11.19 10.29
CA THR A 161 8.67 -12.07 10.86
C THR A 161 10.02 -11.36 10.88
N GLY A 162 10.42 -10.73 9.77
CA GLY A 162 11.67 -9.97 9.73
C GLY A 162 11.67 -8.73 10.63
N ARG A 163 10.49 -8.14 10.90
CA ARG A 163 10.36 -6.93 11.72
C ARG A 163 10.23 -7.19 13.22
N PHE A 164 9.50 -8.25 13.60
CA PHE A 164 9.12 -8.53 15.00
C PHE A 164 9.57 -9.90 15.51
N GLY A 165 9.99 -10.82 14.62
CA GLY A 165 10.42 -12.17 14.98
C GLY A 165 11.70 -12.25 15.81
N GLY A 166 12.37 -11.12 16.07
CA GLY A 166 13.55 -11.03 16.93
C GLY A 166 13.28 -10.94 18.44
N THR A 167 12.01 -10.91 18.89
CA THR A 167 11.66 -10.79 20.32
C THR A 167 11.27 -12.12 21.00
N GLY A 168 11.87 -13.23 20.58
CA GLY A 168 11.81 -14.50 21.30
C GLY A 168 13.20 -14.95 21.76
N LEU A 169 13.54 -14.67 23.01
CA LEU A 169 14.43 -15.53 23.82
C LEU A 169 13.53 -16.21 24.88
N PRO A 170 13.83 -17.43 25.38
CA PRO A 170 15.15 -17.95 25.78
C PRO A 170 15.45 -19.37 25.19
N ASP A 171 16.57 -20.07 25.41
CA ASP A 171 17.28 -20.38 26.66
C ASP A 171 18.37 -19.41 27.13
#